data_AF-A0A060CM14-F1
#
_entry.id   AF-A0A060CM14-F1
#
_cell.length_a   1.000
_cell.length_b   1.000
_cell.length_c   1.000
_cell.angle_alpha   90.00
_cell.angle_beta   90.00
_cell.angle_gamma   90.00
#
_symmetry.space_group_name_H-M   'P 1'
#
loop_
_entity.id
_entity.type
_entity.pdbx_description
1 polymer ?
#
loop_
_entity_poly.entity_id
_entity_poly.type
_entity_poly.pdbx_seq_one_letter_code
_entity_poly.pdbx_strand_id
1 'polypeptide(L)'
;SNAERYPNLVKRVAEGGHEIGSHTYHHYNLPKYPRATIQKEITDTDKAIYLATGKLPKFIRPPYGAVNATVAEVAGRPIIQWNIDSRDWATKNAGKTITQIQQTITNNGIILMHDIQPSTAEALPQLIDWLTQQGYKLVTIDQLLQSQEK
;
A
#
# COMPACT_ATOMS: atom_id res chain seq x y z
N SER A 1 9.83 6.25 10.98
CA SER A 1 9.09 5.34 10.10
C SER A 1 9.70 3.94 10.18
N ASN A 2 8.95 2.87 9.90
CA ASN A 2 9.53 1.53 9.72
C ASN A 2 10.60 1.51 8.61
N ALA A 3 10.48 2.39 7.61
CA ALA A 3 11.48 2.53 6.56
C ALA A 3 12.87 2.93 7.11
N GLU A 4 12.93 3.76 8.15
CA GLU A 4 14.20 4.15 8.79
C GLU A 4 14.75 3.04 9.69
N ARG A 5 13.87 2.24 10.30
CA ARG A 5 14.28 1.11 11.14
C ARG A 5 14.81 -0.06 10.31
N TYR A 6 14.29 -0.26 9.11
CA TYR A 6 14.61 -1.39 8.25
C TYR A 6 14.99 -0.97 6.81
N PRO A 7 15.98 -0.08 6.62
CA PRO A 7 16.28 0.50 5.29
C PRO A 7 16.74 -0.55 4.29
N ASN A 8 17.49 -1.57 4.73
CA ASN A 8 17.93 -2.67 3.87
C ASN A 8 16.76 -3.52 3.35
N LEU A 9 15.69 -3.67 4.15
CA LEU A 9 14.48 -4.37 3.71
C LEU A 9 13.75 -3.56 2.64
N VAL A 10 13.56 -2.26 2.87
CA VAL A 10 12.93 -1.37 1.88
C VAL A 10 13.71 -1.37 0.57
N LYS A 11 15.05 -1.29 0.64
CA LYS A 11 15.93 -1.39 -0.52
C LYS A 11 15.73 -2.72 -1.27
N ARG A 12 15.72 -3.86 -0.56
CA ARG A 12 15.49 -5.18 -1.16
C ARG A 12 14.14 -5.27 -1.87
N VAL A 13 13.09 -4.71 -1.29
CA VAL A 13 11.75 -4.66 -1.91
C VAL A 13 11.79 -3.85 -3.21
N ALA A 14 12.44 -2.69 -3.20
CA ALA A 14 12.61 -1.88 -4.41
C ALA A 14 13.46 -2.57 -5.50
N GLU A 15 14.57 -3.22 -5.12
CA GLU A 15 15.43 -3.98 -6.04
C GLU A 15 14.75 -5.23 -6.60
N GLY A 16 13.78 -5.80 -5.87
CA GLY A 16 12.92 -6.88 -6.33
C GLY A 16 11.89 -6.46 -7.39
N GLY A 17 11.87 -5.20 -7.80
CA GLY A 17 10.94 -4.68 -8.81
C GLY A 17 9.56 -4.29 -8.26
N HIS A 18 9.39 -4.30 -6.93
CA HIS A 18 8.16 -3.84 -6.30
C HIS A 18 8.10 -2.31 -6.25
N GLU A 19 6.88 -1.77 -6.29
CA GLU A 19 6.65 -0.34 -6.14
C GLU A 19 6.54 0.06 -4.66
N ILE A 20 7.26 1.12 -4.26
CA ILE A 20 7.23 1.66 -2.90
C ILE A 20 6.37 2.93 -2.85
N GLY A 21 5.29 2.88 -2.06
CA GLY A 21 4.43 4.03 -1.75
C GLY A 21 4.68 4.59 -0.35
N SER A 22 4.18 5.80 -0.09
CA SER A 22 4.19 6.42 1.23
C SER A 22 2.94 6.03 2.03
N HIS A 23 3.10 5.68 3.31
CA HIS A 23 2.00 5.35 4.23
C HIS A 23 2.08 6.13 5.56
N THR A 24 2.56 7.39 5.48
CA THR A 24 2.88 8.27 6.62
C THR A 24 3.91 7.68 7.57
N TYR A 25 4.27 8.41 8.62
CA TYR A 25 5.41 8.05 9.46
C TYR A 25 4.98 7.30 10.71
N HIS A 26 3.88 7.74 11.33
CA HIS A 26 3.34 7.18 12.57
C HIS A 26 1.95 6.55 12.39
N HIS A 27 1.41 6.47 11.17
CA HIS A 27 0.09 5.91 10.90
C HIS A 27 -1.07 6.70 11.57
N TYR A 28 -0.93 8.03 11.67
CA TYR A 28 -1.98 8.90 12.19
C TYR A 28 -3.19 9.02 11.26
N ASN A 29 -4.38 9.18 11.85
CA ASN A 29 -5.57 9.62 11.14
C ASN A 29 -5.41 11.11 10.77
N LEU A 30 -4.82 11.37 9.60
CA LEU A 30 -4.32 12.69 9.19
C LEU A 30 -5.34 13.83 9.28
N PRO A 31 -6.63 13.67 8.91
CA PRO A 31 -7.64 14.72 9.04
C PRO A 31 -7.80 15.30 10.46
N LYS A 32 -7.35 14.59 11.50
CA LYS A 32 -7.42 15.06 12.90
C LYS A 32 -6.25 15.96 13.32
N TYR A 33 -5.27 16.20 12.44
CA TYR A 33 -4.05 16.91 12.77
C TYR A 33 -3.90 18.22 11.98
N PRO A 34 -3.18 19.22 12.53
CA PRO A 34 -2.87 20.45 11.80
C PRO A 34 -2.06 20.19 10.53
N ARG A 35 -2.17 21.09 9.54
CA ARG A 35 -1.45 21.03 8.26
C ARG A 35 0.05 20.74 8.43
N ALA A 36 0.72 21.41 9.37
CA ALA A 36 2.15 21.24 9.62
C ALA A 36 2.51 19.81 10.05
N THR A 37 1.66 19.17 10.88
CA THR A 37 1.84 17.77 11.28
C THR A 37 1.64 16.83 10.10
N ILE A 38 0.61 17.07 9.28
CA ILE A 38 0.37 16.29 8.05
C ILE A 38 1.58 16.38 7.11
N GLN A 39 2.12 17.59 6.91
CA GLN A 39 3.31 17.81 6.09
C GLN A 39 4.51 17.03 6.62
N LYS A 40 4.72 17.06 7.94
CA LYS A 40 5.82 16.35 8.60
C LYS A 40 5.69 14.83 8.45
N GLU A 41 4.49 14.28 8.67
CA GLU A 41 4.19 12.86 8.49
C GLU A 41 4.52 12.36 7.09
N ILE A 42 4.27 13.18 6.07
CA ILE A 42 4.52 12.82 4.67
C ILE A 42 6.00 12.99 4.33
N THR A 43 6.58 14.15 4.65
CA THR A 43 7.97 14.48 4.27
C THR A 43 9.01 13.62 4.97
N ASP A 44 8.82 13.28 6.24
CA ASP A 44 9.77 12.41 6.94
C ASP A 44 9.73 10.98 6.39
N THR A 45 8.55 10.48 6.02
CA THR A 45 8.44 9.16 5.39
C THR A 45 9.06 9.14 4.00
N ASP A 46 8.86 10.20 3.22
CA ASP A 46 9.46 10.32 1.89
C ASP A 46 10.99 10.38 1.97
N LYS A 47 11.53 11.13 2.95
CA LYS A 47 12.96 11.17 3.23
C LYS A 47 13.49 9.78 3.61
N ALA A 48 12.79 9.05 4.47
CA ALA A 48 13.18 7.70 4.87
C ALA A 48 13.22 6.74 3.67
N ILE A 49 12.21 6.78 2.80
CA ILE A 49 12.13 5.97 1.58
C ILE A 49 13.25 6.35 0.61
N TYR A 50 13.51 7.65 0.43
CA TYR A 50 14.58 8.13 -0.44
C TYR A 50 15.96 7.68 0.05
N LEU A 51 16.24 7.79 1.35
CA LEU A 51 17.51 7.34 1.92
C LEU A 51 17.73 5.83 1.76
N ALA A 52 16.66 5.03 1.79
CA ALA A 52 16.75 3.59 1.60
C ALA A 52 16.89 3.17 0.13
N THR A 53 16.23 3.88 -0.80
CA THR A 53 16.02 3.40 -2.18
C THR A 53 16.63 4.30 -3.27
N GLY A 54 17.01 5.53 -2.94
CA GLY A 54 17.37 6.58 -3.89
C GLY A 54 16.19 7.15 -4.69
N LYS A 55 14.95 6.78 -4.36
CA LYS A 55 13.74 7.21 -5.07
C LYS A 55 12.71 7.79 -4.10
N LEU A 56 12.03 8.85 -4.52
CA LEU A 56 10.86 9.36 -3.80
C LEU A 56 9.62 8.53 -4.18
N PRO A 57 8.70 8.27 -3.24
CA PRO A 57 7.46 7.56 -3.55
C PRO A 57 6.55 8.42 -4.44
N LYS A 58 6.06 7.84 -5.53
CA LYS A 58 5.12 8.49 -6.46
C LYS A 58 3.71 8.66 -5.89
N PHE A 59 3.35 7.78 -4.96
CA PHE A 59 2.00 7.61 -4.44
C PHE A 59 1.97 7.67 -2.93
N ILE A 60 0.83 8.05 -2.38
CA ILE A 60 0.55 7.95 -0.94
C ILE A 60 -0.77 7.22 -0.71
N ARG A 61 -0.81 6.39 0.33
CA ARG A 61 -2.05 5.87 0.90
C ARG A 61 -2.19 6.44 2.31
N PRO A 62 -3.13 7.35 2.60
CA PRO A 62 -3.34 7.80 3.97
C PRO A 62 -3.88 6.67 4.86
N PRO A 63 -3.41 6.56 6.11
CA PRO A 63 -3.92 5.60 7.08
C PRO A 63 -5.44 5.63 7.19
N TYR A 64 -6.05 4.44 7.34
CA TYR A 64 -7.50 4.25 7.44
C TYR A 64 -8.30 4.72 6.21
N GLY A 65 -7.64 5.05 5.10
CA GLY A 65 -8.27 5.71 3.96
C GLY A 65 -8.71 7.14 4.26
N ALA A 66 -8.26 7.73 5.37
CA ALA A 66 -8.74 9.02 5.86
C ALA A 66 -8.12 10.21 5.09
N VAL A 67 -8.95 10.91 4.32
CA VAL A 67 -8.54 12.03 3.47
C VAL A 67 -9.54 13.19 3.60
N ASN A 68 -9.03 14.41 3.69
CA ASN A 68 -9.80 15.65 3.49
C ASN A 68 -9.03 16.57 2.52
N ALA A 69 -9.59 17.74 2.22
CA ALA A 69 -8.97 18.69 1.29
C ALA A 69 -7.54 19.07 1.70
N THR A 70 -7.29 19.33 2.99
CA THR A 70 -5.95 19.64 3.50
C THR A 70 -4.97 18.48 3.29
N VAL A 71 -5.39 17.24 3.56
CA VAL A 71 -4.54 16.06 3.33
C VAL A 71 -4.21 15.88 1.85
N ALA A 72 -5.19 16.04 0.97
CA ALA A 72 -4.99 15.94 -0.48
C ALA A 72 -4.05 17.02 -1.01
N GLU A 73 -4.22 18.26 -0.56
CA GLU A 73 -3.38 19.38 -0.93
C GLU A 73 -1.93 19.19 -0.45
N VAL A 74 -1.74 18.79 0.82
CA VAL A 74 -0.41 18.56 1.40
C VAL A 74 0.29 17.35 0.78
N ALA A 75 -0.47 16.31 0.40
CA ALA A 75 0.07 15.16 -0.29
C ALA A 75 0.68 15.53 -1.65
N GLY A 76 0.02 16.42 -2.41
CA GLY A 76 0.53 16.94 -3.69
C GLY A 76 0.81 15.88 -4.76
N ARG A 77 0.28 14.66 -4.59
CA ARG A 77 0.46 13.50 -5.47
C ARG A 77 -0.72 12.54 -5.37
N PRO A 78 -0.88 11.57 -6.29
CA PRO A 78 -2.05 10.70 -6.29
C PRO A 78 -2.20 9.92 -4.98
N ILE A 79 -3.43 9.93 -4.47
CA ILE A 79 -3.84 9.14 -3.31
C ILE A 79 -4.41 7.82 -3.78
N ILE A 80 -3.81 6.71 -3.34
CA ILE A 80 -4.19 5.37 -3.77
C ILE A 80 -5.00 4.69 -2.67
N GLN A 81 -6.29 4.55 -2.91
CA GLN A 81 -7.21 3.77 -2.06
C GLN A 81 -7.22 2.29 -2.50
N TRP A 82 -8.26 1.56 -2.14
CA TRP A 82 -8.51 0.18 -2.55
C TRP A 82 -10.00 0.00 -2.80
N ASN A 83 -10.35 -0.98 -3.63
CA ASN A 83 -11.74 -1.41 -3.84
C ASN A 83 -11.99 -2.84 -3.35
N ILE A 84 -10.94 -3.56 -2.93
CA ILE A 84 -11.01 -4.91 -2.38
C ILE A 84 -10.30 -4.91 -1.02
N ASP A 85 -11.06 -5.09 0.06
CA ASP A 85 -10.51 -5.24 1.42
C ASP A 85 -10.44 -6.72 1.79
N SER A 86 -9.23 -7.25 1.99
CA SER A 86 -9.01 -8.64 2.39
C SER A 86 -9.45 -8.93 3.82
N ARG A 87 -9.63 -7.89 4.65
CA ARG A 87 -9.92 -7.98 6.09
C ARG A 87 -8.91 -8.84 6.86
N ASP A 88 -7.70 -8.98 6.35
CA ASP A 88 -6.64 -9.75 6.99
C ASP A 88 -6.26 -9.20 8.38
N TRP A 89 -6.29 -7.87 8.52
CA TRP A 89 -6.09 -7.14 9.77
C TRP A 89 -7.12 -7.50 10.86
N ALA A 90 -8.33 -7.92 10.47
CA ALA A 90 -9.40 -8.31 11.38
C ALA A 90 -9.45 -9.82 11.62
N THR A 91 -9.33 -10.62 10.55
CA THR A 91 -9.55 -12.06 10.62
C THR A 91 -8.35 -12.85 11.13
N LYS A 92 -7.12 -12.38 10.84
CA LYS A 92 -5.85 -13.04 11.21
C LYS A 92 -5.83 -14.52 10.84
N ASN A 93 -6.39 -14.87 9.68
CA ASN A 93 -6.54 -16.24 9.23
C ASN A 93 -6.36 -16.31 7.70
N ALA A 94 -5.43 -17.15 7.25
CA ALA A 94 -5.06 -17.25 5.85
C ALA A 94 -6.24 -17.67 4.96
N GLY A 95 -6.96 -18.73 5.35
CA GLY A 95 -8.13 -19.22 4.60
C GLY A 95 -9.23 -18.17 4.47
N LYS A 96 -9.57 -17.46 5.56
CA LYS A 96 -10.57 -16.38 5.52
C LYS A 96 -10.13 -15.21 4.64
N THR A 97 -8.84 -14.87 4.66
CA THR A 97 -8.25 -13.83 3.80
C THR A 97 -8.41 -14.21 2.32
N ILE A 98 -8.07 -15.46 1.96
CA ILE A 98 -8.21 -15.98 0.61
C ILE A 98 -9.69 -15.97 0.18
N THR A 99 -10.60 -16.54 0.98
CA THR A 99 -12.03 -16.56 0.67
C THR A 99 -12.60 -15.16 0.49
N GLN A 100 -12.22 -14.20 1.34
CA GLN A 100 -12.69 -12.82 1.24
C GLN A 100 -12.28 -12.19 -0.11
N ILE A 101 -11.02 -12.39 -0.53
CA ILE A 101 -10.54 -11.87 -1.81
C ILE A 101 -11.24 -12.57 -2.98
N GLN A 102 -11.36 -13.90 -2.95
CA GLN A 102 -12.06 -14.66 -4.00
C GLN A 102 -13.51 -14.20 -4.22
N GLN A 103 -14.19 -13.78 -3.15
CA GLN A 103 -15.58 -13.31 -3.21
C GLN A 103 -15.73 -11.86 -3.66
N THR A 104 -14.67 -11.06 -3.61
CA THR A 104 -14.73 -9.61 -3.85
C THR A 104 -13.85 -9.12 -5.00
N ILE A 105 -12.99 -9.98 -5.54
CA ILE A 105 -12.09 -9.66 -6.65
C ILE A 105 -12.87 -9.17 -7.87
N THR A 106 -12.31 -8.16 -8.53
CA THR A 106 -12.85 -7.57 -9.76
C THR A 106 -11.69 -7.18 -10.68
N ASN A 107 -11.99 -6.98 -11.96
CA ASN A 107 -11.03 -6.48 -12.93
C ASN A 107 -10.49 -5.11 -12.50
N ASN A 108 -9.20 -4.89 -12.74
CA ASN A 108 -8.49 -3.66 -12.33
C ASN A 108 -8.59 -3.38 -10.81
N GLY A 109 -8.73 -4.44 -10.00
CA GLY A 109 -8.84 -4.35 -8.56
C GLY A 109 -7.54 -3.98 -7.85
N ILE A 110 -7.64 -3.17 -6.81
CA ILE A 110 -6.58 -2.88 -5.85
C ILE A 110 -6.95 -3.57 -4.54
N ILE A 111 -6.16 -4.59 -4.17
CA ILE A 111 -6.37 -5.38 -2.95
C ILE A 111 -5.61 -4.75 -1.78
N LEU A 112 -6.31 -4.47 -0.68
CA LEU A 112 -5.70 -4.09 0.59
C LEU A 112 -5.31 -5.33 1.39
N MET A 113 -4.03 -5.43 1.74
CA MET A 113 -3.45 -6.45 2.64
C MET A 113 -2.38 -5.78 3.51
N HIS A 114 -1.97 -6.46 4.58
CA HIS A 114 -1.00 -6.00 5.58
C HIS A 114 0.08 -7.05 5.79
N ASP A 115 1.29 -6.78 5.30
CA ASP A 115 2.48 -7.65 5.34
C ASP A 115 3.12 -7.79 6.74
N ILE A 116 2.47 -7.25 7.78
CA ILE A 116 2.86 -7.36 9.18
C ILE A 116 2.18 -8.53 9.91
N GLN A 117 1.23 -9.23 9.26
CA GLN A 117 0.51 -10.36 9.85
C GLN A 117 1.07 -11.69 9.30
N PRO A 118 1.47 -12.65 10.16
CA PRO A 118 1.92 -13.97 9.71
C PRO A 118 0.89 -14.69 8.83
N SER A 119 -0.40 -14.58 9.18
CA SER A 119 -1.48 -15.18 8.39
C SER A 119 -1.60 -14.61 6.97
N THR A 120 -1.21 -13.35 6.77
CA THR A 120 -1.20 -12.72 5.43
C THR A 120 -0.05 -13.28 4.61
N ALA A 121 1.12 -13.48 5.22
CA ALA A 121 2.26 -14.13 4.56
C ALA A 121 1.94 -15.59 4.20
N GLU A 122 1.24 -16.32 5.06
CA GLU A 122 0.77 -17.69 4.80
C GLU A 122 -0.25 -17.78 3.65
N ALA A 123 -1.13 -16.77 3.52
CA ALA A 123 -2.13 -16.72 2.45
C ALA A 123 -1.54 -16.44 1.07
N LEU A 124 -0.41 -15.72 1.03
CA LEU A 124 0.08 -15.08 -0.19
C LEU A 124 0.42 -16.08 -1.32
N PRO A 125 1.12 -17.22 -1.10
CA PRO A 125 1.43 -18.15 -2.18
C PRO A 125 0.17 -18.72 -2.86
N GLN A 126 -0.78 -19.20 -2.07
CA GLN A 126 -2.03 -19.77 -2.59
C GLN A 126 -2.88 -18.73 -3.32
N LEU A 127 -2.88 -17.48 -2.82
CA LEU A 127 -3.61 -16.39 -3.46
C LEU A 127 -3.00 -16.02 -4.81
N ILE A 128 -1.68 -15.92 -4.90
CA ILE A 128 -0.96 -15.62 -6.16
C ILE A 128 -1.23 -16.71 -7.20
N ASP A 129 -1.12 -17.99 -6.80
CA ASP A 129 -1.39 -19.12 -7.67
C ASP A 129 -2.84 -19.08 -8.19
N TRP A 130 -3.80 -18.85 -7.30
CA TRP A 130 -5.21 -18.77 -7.67
C TRP A 130 -5.48 -17.61 -8.62
N LEU A 131 -5.01 -16.39 -8.32
CA LEU A 131 -5.18 -15.21 -9.19
C LEU A 131 -4.58 -15.44 -10.57
N THR A 132 -3.39 -16.05 -10.64
CA THR A 132 -2.72 -16.37 -11.91
C THR A 132 -3.51 -17.40 -12.71
N GLN A 133 -4.04 -18.44 -12.05
CA GLN A 133 -4.91 -19.45 -12.70
C GLN A 133 -6.22 -18.88 -13.23
N GLN A 134 -6.76 -17.84 -12.57
CA GLN A 134 -7.93 -17.11 -13.08
C GLN A 134 -7.59 -16.14 -14.23
N GLY A 135 -6.32 -16.03 -14.63
CA GLY A 135 -5.86 -15.18 -15.73
C GLY A 135 -5.56 -13.73 -15.34
N TYR A 136 -5.53 -13.39 -14.04
CA TYR A 136 -5.11 -12.06 -13.60
C TYR A 136 -3.60 -11.86 -13.77
N LYS A 137 -3.22 -10.61 -14.07
CA LYS A 137 -1.85 -10.16 -14.00
C LYS A 137 -1.66 -9.34 -12.74
N LEU A 138 -0.70 -9.73 -11.90
CA LEU A 138 -0.30 -8.95 -10.75
C LEU A 138 0.65 -7.83 -11.21
N VAL A 139 0.25 -6.59 -11.00
CA VAL A 139 0.94 -5.40 -11.50
C VAL A 139 1.12 -4.37 -10.38
N THR A 140 2.05 -3.45 -10.59
CA THR A 140 2.24 -2.25 -9.74
C THR A 140 1.10 -1.25 -9.95
N ILE A 141 0.99 -0.24 -9.07
CA ILE A 141 -0.04 0.81 -9.20
C ILE A 141 0.24 1.65 -10.45
N ASP A 142 1.50 1.99 -10.71
CA ASP A 142 1.88 2.75 -11.90
C ASP A 142 1.45 2.03 -13.20
N GLN A 143 1.68 0.72 -13.28
CA GLN A 143 1.25 -0.11 -14.41
C GLN A 143 -0.28 -0.20 -14.53
N LEU A 144 -0.99 -0.31 -13.40
CA LEU A 144 -2.45 -0.33 -13.39
C LEU A 144 -3.06 1.00 -13.86
N LEU A 145 -2.50 2.13 -13.46
CA LEU A 145 -3.00 3.45 -13.88
C LEU A 145 -2.71 3.70 -15.37
N GLN A 146 -1.53 3.33 -15.86
CA GLN A 146 -1.18 3.46 -17.28
C GLN A 146 -2.03 2.58 -18.20
N SER A 147 -2.57 1.45 -17.72
CA SER A 147 -3.42 0.58 -18.54
C SER A 147 -4.86 1.09 -18.66
N GLN A 148 -5.29 2.01 -17.79
CA GLN A 148 -6.63 2.62 -17.83
C GLN A 148 -6.71 3.87 -18.71
N GLU A 149 -5.58 4.45 -19.10
CA GLU A 149 -5.51 5.61 -19.99
C GLU A 149 -5.61 5.23 -21.49
N LYS A 150 -5.79 3.94 -21.80
CA LYS A 150 -5.97 3.41 -23.16
C LYS A 150 -7.39 2.90 -23.36
#